data_AF-A0A2V7ERL4-F1
#
_entry.id   AF-A0A2V7ERL4-F1
#
_cell.length_a   1.000
_cell.length_b   1.000
_cell.length_c   1.000
_cell.angle_alpha   90.00
_cell.angle_beta   90.00
_cell.angle_gamma   90.00
#
_symmetry.space_group_name_H-M   'P 1'
#
loop_
_entity.id
_entity.type
_entity.pdbx_description
1 polymer ?
#
loop_
_entity_poly.entity_id
_entity_poly.type
_entity_poly.pdbx_seq_one_letter_code
_entity_poly.pdbx_strand_id
1 'polypeptide(L)' 'MIDKRRAQLLLGESIRDIGILVVVFGPLDAFFQKERPSVLLLSVVVTGGLLFIALGIILEAEEGESTT' A
#
# COMPACT_ATOMS: atom_id res chain seq x y z
N MET A 1 -26.39 6.92 9.29
CA MET A 1 -25.70 5.68 9.72
C MET A 1 -24.52 5.49 8.78
N ILE A 2 -23.28 5.52 9.27
CA ILE A 2 -22.11 5.23 8.43
C ILE A 2 -22.18 3.74 8.07
N ASP A 3 -22.20 3.46 6.78
CA ASP A 3 -22.15 2.10 6.27
C ASP A 3 -20.73 1.56 6.46
N LYS A 4 -20.54 0.75 7.51
CA LYS A 4 -19.23 0.19 7.89
C LYS A 4 -18.55 -0.54 6.73
N ARG A 5 -19.32 -1.21 5.87
CA ARG A 5 -18.82 -1.89 4.68
C ARG A 5 -18.17 -0.93 3.70
N ARG A 6 -18.86 0.18 3.43
CA ARG A 6 -18.35 1.20 2.52
C ARG A 6 -17.10 1.87 3.10
N ALA A 7 -17.03 2.04 4.41
CA ALA A 7 -15.84 2.55 5.08
C ALA A 7 -14.65 1.56 4.98
N GLN A 8 -14.87 0.25 5.14
CA GLN A 8 -13.80 -0.76 5.02
C GLN A 8 -13.26 -0.89 3.59
N LEU A 9 -14.14 -0.90 2.59
CA LEU A 9 -13.73 -0.89 1.18
C LEU A 9 -12.88 0.34 0.85
N LEU A 10 -13.34 1.53 1.24
CA LEU A 10 -12.59 2.78 1.03
C LEU A 10 -11.26 2.80 1.79
N LEU A 11 -11.20 2.18 2.97
CA LEU A 11 -9.97 2.03 3.73
C LEU A 11 -8.98 1.08 3.04
N GLY A 12 -9.44 -0.07 2.53
CA GLY A 12 -8.62 -1.00 1.76
C GLY A 12 -8.04 -0.35 0.51
N GLU A 13 -8.89 0.34 -0.25
CA GLU A 13 -8.49 1.12 -1.43
C GLU A 13 -7.45 2.19 -1.08
N SER A 14 -7.68 2.96 -0.01
CA SER A 14 -6.76 4.00 0.45
C SER A 14 -5.40 3.42 0.87
N ILE A 15 -5.40 2.31 1.61
CA ILE A 15 -4.17 1.64 2.06
C ILE A 15 -3.37 1.11 0.87
N ARG A 16 -4.06 0.50 -0.10
CA ARG A 16 -3.46 0.01 -1.34
C ARG A 16 -2.82 1.14 -2.12
N ASP A 17 -3.54 2.25 -2.31
CA ASP A 17 -3.06 3.40 -3.06
C ASP A 17 -1.84 4.03 -2.39
N ILE A 18 -1.84 4.17 -1.07
CA ILE A 18 -0.65 4.60 -0.31
C ILE A 18 0.52 3.64 -0.55
N GLY A 19 0.28 2.33 -0.51
CA GLY A 19 1.30 1.33 -0.80
C GLY A 19 1.89 1.48 -2.21
N ILE A 20 1.06 1.70 -3.23
CA ILE A 20 1.50 1.96 -4.61
C ILE A 20 2.36 3.22 -4.68
N LEU A 21 1.90 4.31 -4.05
CA LEU A 21 2.66 5.57 -4.01
C LEU A 21 4.04 5.34 -3.39
N VAL A 22 4.13 4.61 -2.27
CA VAL A 22 5.43 4.33 -1.62
C VAL A 22 6.34 3.47 -2.50
N VAL A 23 5.82 2.41 -3.12
CA VAL A 23 6.60 1.50 -3.99
C VAL A 23 7.09 2.20 -5.26
N VAL A 24 6.34 3.15 -5.80
CA VAL A 24 6.72 3.88 -7.01
C VAL A 24 7.62 5.07 -6.67
N PHE A 25 7.19 5.92 -5.74
CA PHE A 25 7.89 7.17 -5.44
C PHE A 25 9.12 6.96 -4.55
N GLY A 26 9.17 5.95 -3.68
CA GLY A 26 10.36 5.67 -2.88
C GLY A 26 11.62 5.40 -3.73
N PRO A 27 11.55 4.46 -4.70
CA PRO A 27 12.64 4.23 -5.65
C PRO A 27 12.92 5.40 -6.59
N LEU A 28 11.88 6.10 -7.06
CA LEU A 28 12.07 7.29 -7.89
C LEU A 28 12.82 8.38 -7.13
N ASP A 29 12.42 8.68 -5.89
CA ASP A 29 13.10 9.64 -5.03
C ASP A 29 14.57 9.25 -4.82
N ALA A 30 14.81 7.98 -4.50
CA ALA A 30 16.15 7.41 -4.37
C ALA A 30 17.01 7.54 -5.65
N PHE A 31 16.40 7.53 -6.83
CA PHE A 31 17.09 7.69 -8.11
C PHE A 31 17.51 9.14 -8.38
N PHE A 32 16.74 10.11 -7.90
CA PHE A 32 17.03 11.54 -8.06
C PHE A 32 17.86 12.14 -6.91
N GLN A 33 18.11 11.39 -5.84
CA GLN A 33 18.97 11.83 -4.75
C GLN A 33 20.44 11.94 -5.19
N LYS A 34 21.10 13.02 -4.74
CA LYS A 34 22.51 13.32 -5.04
C LYS A 34 23.47 12.28 -4.43
N GLU A 35 23.09 11.72 -3.29
CA GLU A 35 23.78 10.62 -2.63
C GLU A 35 23.00 9.33 -2.89
N ARG A 36 23.70 8.23 -3.19
CA ARG A 36 23.02 6.94 -3.40
C ARG A 36 22.49 6.44 -2.07
N PRO A 37 21.17 6.32 -1.89
CA PRO A 37 20.62 5.77 -0.66
C PRO A 37 21.04 4.30 -0.52
N SER A 38 21.08 3.85 0.74
CA SER A 38 21.39 2.45 1.04
C SER A 38 20.36 1.53 0.38
N VAL A 39 20.85 0.57 -0.40
CA VAL A 39 20.03 -0.46 -1.06
C VAL A 39 19.16 -1.22 -0.04
N LEU A 40 19.68 -1.42 1.17
CA LEU A 40 18.97 -2.09 2.26
C LEU A 40 17.79 -1.26 2.77
N LEU A 41 17.96 0.07 2.83
CA LEU A 41 16.88 0.97 3.23
C LEU A 41 15.81 1.04 2.13
N LEU A 42 16.24 1.08 0.87
CA LEU A 42 15.34 1.01 -0.27
C LEU A 42 14.54 -0.31 -0.30
N SER A 43 15.18 -1.45 -0.03
CA SER A 43 14.48 -2.74 0.01
C SER A 43 13.43 -2.80 1.11
N VAL A 44 13.69 -2.19 2.27
CA VAL A 44 12.70 -2.08 3.36
C VAL A 44 11.50 -1.24 2.93
N VAL A 45 11.73 -0.11 2.25
CA VAL A 45 10.66 0.76 1.75
C VAL A 45 9.79 0.03 0.72
N VAL A 46 10.41 -0.63 -0.25
CA VAL A 46 9.68 -1.40 -1.28
C VAL A 46 8.89 -2.55 -0.64
N THR A 47 9.51 -3.29 0.29
CA THR A 47 8.85 -4.40 0.98
C THR A 47 7.66 -3.91 1.81
N GLY A 48 7.83 -2.81 2.56
CA GLY A 48 6.76 -2.20 3.35
C GLY A 48 5.59 -1.72 2.48
N GLY A 49 5.88 -1.07 1.35
CA GLY A 49 4.86 -0.66 0.39
C GLY A 49 4.10 -1.84 -0.22
N LEU A 50 4.79 -2.95 -0.57
CA LEU A 50 4.15 -4.18 -1.04
C LEU A 50 3.24 -4.81 0.03
N LEU A 51 3.64 -4.77 1.30
CA LEU A 51 2.80 -5.24 2.40
C LEU A 51 1.54 -4.39 2.53
N PHE A 52 1.62 -3.07 2.38
CA PHE A 52 0.43 -2.21 2.37
C PHE A 52 -0.50 -2.52 1.20
N ILE A 53 0.03 -2.76 0.00
CA ILE A 53 -0.77 -3.18 -1.16
C ILE A 53 -1.50 -4.49 -0.85
N ALA A 54 -0.78 -5.49 -0.33
CA ALA A 54 -1.37 -6.77 0.03
C ALA A 54 -2.47 -6.64 1.10
N LEU A 55 -2.23 -5.83 2.14
CA LEU A 55 -3.21 -5.52 3.18
C LEU A 55 -4.46 -4.83 2.63
N GLY A 56 -4.29 -3.85 1.74
CA GLY A 56 -5.41 -3.17 1.10
C GLY A 56 -6.27 -4.15 0.29
N ILE A 57 -5.64 -5.03 -0.49
CA ILE A 57 -6.33 -6.07 -1.27
C ILE A 57 -7.07 -7.06 -0.38
N ILE A 58 -6.45 -7.52 0.72
CA ILE A 58 -7.10 -8.46 1.65
C ILE A 58 -8.32 -7.82 2.31
N LEU A 59 -8.19 -6.56 2.76
CA LEU A 59 -9.31 -5.80 3.35
C LEU A 59 -10.44 -5.57 2.34
N GLU A 60 -10.12 -5.37 1.07
CA GLU A 60 -11.12 -5.32 -0.01
C GLU A 60 -11.78 -6.70 -0.26
N ALA A 61 -11.03 -7.79 -0.10
CA ALA A 61 -11.46 -9.16 -0.44
C ALA A 61 -12.26 -9.88 0.66
N GLU A 62 -11.87 -9.77 1.94
CA GLU A 62 -12.58 -10.40 3.07
C GLU A 62 -14.05 -9.97 3.15
N GLU A 63 -14.36 -8.76 2.69
CA GLU A 63 -15.73 -8.25 2.66
C GLU A 63 -16.54 -8.79 1.45
N GLY A 64 -15.88 -9.22 0.37
CA GLY A 64 -16.51 -9.82 -0.81
C GLY A 64 -16.93 -11.29 -0.59
N GLU A 65 -16.21 -12.01 0.28
CA GLU A 65 -16.44 -13.43 0.58
C GLU A 65 -17.59 -13.66 1.58
N SER A 66 -18.00 -12.63 2.33
CA SER A 66 -19.14 -12.68 3.28
C SER A 66 -20.53 -12.71 2.59
N THR A 67 -20.57 -12.81 1.26
CA THR A 67 -21.81 -12.77 0.46
C THR A 67 -22.03 -13.99 -0.47
N THR A 68 -21.32 -15.09 -0.26
CA THR A 68 -21.66 -16.41 -0.83
C THR A 68 -21.97 -17.41 0.27
#